data_AF-M3F5C1-F1
#
_entry.id   AF-M3F5C1-F1
#
_cell.length_a   1.000
_cell.length_b   1.000
_cell.length_c   1.000
_cell.angle_alpha   90.00
_cell.angle_beta   90.00
_cell.angle_gamma   90.00
#
_symmetry.space_group_name_H-M   'P 1'
#
loop_
_entity.id
_entity.type
_entity.pdbx_description
1 polymer ?
#
loop_
_entity_poly.entity_id
_entity_poly.type
_entity_poly.pdbx_seq_one_letter_code
_entity_poly.pdbx_strand_id
1 'polypeptide(L)' 'MWWSHADAATNRKWIEQAGLTVEWEEFVPEGDGGHALFWVSRP' A
#
# COMPACT_ATOMS: atom_id res chain seq x y z
N MET A 1 10.11 6.43 17.43
CA MET A 1 9.26 7.11 16.44
C MET A 1 7.83 6.61 16.65
N TRP A 2 6.90 7.48 17.01
CA TRP A 2 5.52 7.14 17.36
C TRP A 2 4.60 7.40 16.17
N TRP A 3 4.76 6.62 15.10
CA TRP A 3 3.81 6.61 14.01
C TRP A 3 3.37 5.17 13.78
N SER A 4 2.06 4.92 13.89
CA SER A 4 1.45 3.67 13.48
C SER A 4 1.53 3.54 11.95
N HIS A 5 2.06 2.42 11.45
CA HIS A 5 1.83 2.04 10.06
C HIS A 5 0.32 1.92 9.81
N ALA A 6 -0.15 2.58 8.76
CA ALA A 6 -1.51 2.42 8.28
C ALA A 6 -1.65 1.05 7.59
N ASP A 7 -2.86 0.48 7.61
CA ASP A 7 -3.14 -0.78 6.92
C ASP A 7 -3.14 -0.62 5.38
N ALA A 8 -3.18 -1.75 4.68
CA ALA A 8 -3.18 -1.77 3.21
C ALA A 8 -4.36 -0.99 2.60
N ALA A 9 -5.55 -1.11 3.22
CA ALA A 9 -6.76 -0.42 2.75
C ALA A 9 -6.62 1.11 2.83
N THR A 10 -6.01 1.62 3.89
CA THR A 10 -5.75 3.04 4.08
C THR A 10 -4.72 3.55 3.06
N ASN A 11 -3.64 2.79 2.84
CA ASN A 11 -2.63 3.14 1.84
C ASN A 11 -3.21 3.16 0.42
N ARG A 12 -4.00 2.14 0.03
CA ARG A 12 -4.70 2.08 -1.26
C ARG A 12 -5.56 3.32 -1.48
N LYS A 13 -6.35 3.71 -0.48
CA LYS A 13 -7.21 4.89 -0.56
C LYS A 13 -6.39 6.16 -0.81
N TRP A 14 -5.26 6.33 -0.12
CA TRP A 14 -4.41 7.50 -0.32
C TRP A 14 -3.74 7.53 -1.70
N ILE A 15 -3.34 6.37 -2.23
CA ILE A 15 -2.80 6.23 -3.58
C ILE A 15 -3.85 6.66 -4.62
N GLU A 16 -5.08 6.17 -4.50
CA GLU A 16 -6.18 6.53 -5.41
C GLU A 16 -6.54 8.01 -5.30
N GLN A 17 -6.55 8.57 -4.09
CA GLN A 17 -6.75 10.01 -3.86
C GLN A 17 -5.65 10.89 -4.45
N ALA A 18 -4.44 10.36 -4.58
CA ALA A 18 -3.33 11.03 -5.27
C ALA A 18 -3.46 10.98 -6.81
N GLY A 19 -4.50 10.35 -7.35
CA GLY A 19 -4.77 10.25 -8.78
C GLY A 19 -3.96 9.16 -9.48
N LEU A 20 -3.48 8.16 -8.73
CA LEU A 20 -2.82 6.98 -9.27
C LEU A 20 -3.81 5.81 -9.30
N THR A 21 -3.62 4.89 -10.23
CA THR A 21 -4.41 3.66 -10.31
C THR A 21 -3.60 2.49 -9.78
N VAL A 22 -4.14 1.76 -8.81
CA VAL A 22 -3.53 0.52 -8.29
C VAL A 22 -3.82 -0.62 -9.26
N GLU A 23 -2.78 -1.09 -9.94
CA GLU A 23 -2.85 -2.21 -10.88
C GLU A 23 -2.73 -3.56 -10.18
N TRP A 24 -1.93 -3.60 -9.12
CA TRP A 24 -1.62 -4.82 -8.37
C TRP A 24 -1.36 -4.49 -6.90
N GLU A 25 -1.87 -5.33 -6.01
CA GLU A 25 -1.56 -5.34 -4.59
C GLU A 25 -1.13 -6.75 -4.19
N GLU A 26 -0.03 -6.86 -3.47
CA GLU A 26 0.49 -8.14 -2.97
C GLU A 26 0.99 -7.99 -1.54
N PHE A 27 0.74 -9.01 -0.72
CA PHE A 27 1.37 -9.09 0.60
C PHE A 27 2.72 -9.79 0.48
N VAL A 28 3.78 -9.08 0.84
CA VAL A 28 5.15 -9.60 0.89
C VAL A 28 5.48 -9.97 2.34
N PRO A 29 5.64 -11.26 2.67
CA PRO A 29 5.96 -11.69 4.02
C PRO A 29 7.38 -11.27 4.42
N GLU A 30 7.53 -10.79 5.66
CA GLU A 30 8.80 -10.42 6.28
C GLU A 30 8.81 -10.84 7.75
N GLY A 31 9.58 -11.91 8.05
CA GLY A 31 9.60 -12.51 9.38
C GLY A 31 8.22 -13.03 9.80
N ASP A 32 7.77 -12.61 10.99
CA ASP A 32 6.43 -12.94 11.53
C ASP A 32 5.32 -11.97 11.06
N GLY A 33 5.64 -11.09 10.10
CA GLY A 33 4.73 -10.09 9.54
C GLY A 33 4.94 -9.90 8.05
N GLY A 34 4.76 -8.67 7.57
CA GLY A 34 5.01 -8.32 6.17
C GLY A 34 4.42 -6.98 5.77
N HIS A 35 4.55 -6.67 4.48
CA HIS A 35 4.17 -5.39 3.90
C HIS A 35 3.24 -5.57 2.70
N ALA A 36 2.37 -4.60 2.46
CA ALA A 36 1.62 -4.50 1.22
C ALA A 36 2.48 -3.80 0.15
N LEU A 37 2.75 -4.49 -0.95
CA LEU A 37 3.38 -3.96 -2.15
C LEU A 37 2.28 -3.52 -3.13
N PHE A 38 2.39 -2.29 -3.62
CA PHE A 38 1.47 -1.73 -4.61
C PHE A 38 2.22 -1.42 -5.89
N TRP A 39 1.73 -1.94 -7.02
CA TRP A 39 2.11 -1.45 -8.34
C TRP A 39 1.05 -0.46 -8.81
N VAL A 40 1.51 0.73 -9.16
CA VAL A 40 0.62 1.84 -9.51
C VAL A 40 1.04 2.43 -10.84
N SER A 41 0.04 2.86 -11.60
CA SER A 41 0.22 3.58 -12.85
C SER A 41 -0.30 5.01 -12.71
N ARG A 42 0.21 5.88 -13.56
CA ARG A 42 -0.39 7.19 -13.85
C ARG A 42 -0.95 7.12 -15.27
N PRO A 43 -2.16 7.62 -15.53
CA PRO A 43 -2.70 7.71 -16.89
C PRO A 43 -1.78 8.49 -17.85
#